data_AF-A0A327WAB5-F1
#
_entry.id   AF-A0A327WAB5-F1
#
_cell.length_a   1.000
_cell.length_b   1.000
_cell.length_c   1.000
_cell.angle_alpha   90.00
_cell.angle_beta   90.00
_cell.angle_gamma   90.00
#
_symmetry.space_group_name_H-M   'P 1'
#
loop_
_entity.id
_entity.type
_entity.pdbx_description
1 polymer ?
#
loop_
_entity_poly.entity_id
_entity_poly.type
_entity_poly.pdbx_seq_one_letter_code
_entity_poly.pdbx_strand_id
1 'polypeptide(L)'
;MDWLKKLPVIGPLVSRLMLTHAWRAYERLDAVHWSRLAAAMTFISFLALFPLLTVAAAIAAGTLSTAQQQELQDKIGDQVPGISDQLDIQALVDNAGTVGIVAGALLLFTGIGWVGSMRECLRAVWELPDPEENPVMRKLKDAGILVGLGGAGLASMVASTVASTAVDATADGLGLDKNGWGGFLLQAAAFAIAVLADFLLLLYVLTLLPGVAPERRDLVTAALIGAAGFELLKLLLGGYIKGVAAKSMYGAFGTPVALLLWINFTAKLLLFCAAWSATGVSSASEQATSSAPRTPRRPAPPATRP
;
A
#
# COMPACT_ATOMS: atom_id res chain seq x y z
N MET A 1 -19.70 -21.98 4.30
CA MET A 1 -18.64 -22.76 4.99
C MET A 1 -19.16 -23.50 6.24
N ASP A 2 -20.48 -23.68 6.39
CA ASP A 2 -21.10 -24.23 7.62
C ASP A 2 -20.90 -25.73 7.84
N TRP A 3 -20.38 -26.47 6.86
CA TRP A 3 -20.11 -27.89 7.00
C TRP A 3 -18.93 -28.18 7.94
N LEU A 4 -17.95 -27.26 8.04
CA LEU A 4 -16.79 -27.37 8.93
C LEU A 4 -17.19 -27.29 10.41
N LYS A 5 -18.33 -26.67 10.72
CA LYS A 5 -18.90 -26.59 12.08
C LYS A 5 -19.40 -27.95 12.59
N LYS A 6 -19.66 -28.92 11.70
CA LYS A 6 -20.19 -30.25 12.04
C LYS A 6 -19.10 -31.28 12.36
N LEU A 7 -17.82 -30.93 12.27
CA LEU A 7 -16.71 -31.83 12.58
C LEU A 7 -16.43 -31.83 14.09
N PRO A 8 -16.50 -32.99 14.77
CA PRO A 8 -16.54 -33.09 16.24
C PRO A 8 -15.25 -32.63 16.94
N VAL A 9 -14.11 -32.61 16.24
CA VAL A 9 -12.80 -32.26 16.81
C VAL A 9 -12.36 -30.84 16.42
N ILE A 10 -12.73 -30.37 15.22
CA ILE A 10 -12.27 -29.10 14.65
C ILE A 10 -13.32 -27.99 14.81
N GLY A 11 -14.60 -28.35 14.99
CA GLY A 11 -15.73 -27.41 15.15
C GLY A 11 -15.60 -26.39 16.29
N PRO A 12 -15.10 -26.74 17.50
CA PRO A 12 -14.93 -25.78 18.59
C PRO A 12 -13.77 -24.78 18.36
N LEU A 13 -12.69 -25.24 17.70
CA LEU A 13 -11.54 -24.39 17.36
C LEU A 13 -11.86 -23.49 16.17
N VAL A 14 -12.53 -24.02 15.14
CA VAL A 14 -13.00 -23.25 13.98
C VAL A 14 -14.05 -22.24 14.41
N SER A 15 -14.99 -22.58 15.29
CA SER A 15 -15.95 -21.59 15.81
C SER A 15 -15.28 -20.48 16.63
N ARG A 16 -14.25 -20.79 17.44
CA ARG A 16 -13.45 -19.77 18.13
C ARG A 16 -12.63 -18.91 17.18
N LEU A 17 -12.04 -19.51 16.14
CA LEU A 17 -11.30 -18.78 15.10
C LEU A 17 -12.25 -17.90 14.28
N MET A 18 -13.46 -18.38 13.98
CA MET A 18 -14.51 -17.66 13.27
C MET A 18 -15.09 -16.47 14.05
N LEU A 19 -14.89 -16.43 15.36
CA LEU A 19 -15.23 -15.28 16.20
C LEU A 19 -14.14 -14.21 16.24
N THR A 20 -12.94 -14.49 15.71
CA THR A 20 -11.84 -13.51 15.71
C THR A 20 -12.08 -12.41 14.69
N HIS A 21 -11.59 -11.20 15.01
CA HIS A 21 -11.66 -10.04 14.13
C HIS A 21 -10.97 -10.31 12.77
N ALA A 22 -9.90 -11.12 12.77
CA ALA A 22 -9.20 -11.57 11.57
C ALA A 22 -10.10 -12.39 10.64
N TRP A 23 -10.93 -13.27 11.19
CA TRP A 23 -11.84 -14.09 10.37
C TRP A 23 -12.96 -13.24 9.76
N ARG A 24 -13.54 -12.30 10.52
CA ARG A 24 -14.56 -11.38 9.98
C ARG A 24 -13.98 -10.50 8.87
N ALA A 25 -12.74 -10.03 9.02
CA ALA A 25 -12.05 -9.28 7.97
C ALA A 25 -11.83 -10.15 6.72
N TYR A 26 -11.48 -11.43 6.90
CA TYR A 26 -11.35 -12.38 5.79
C TYR A 26 -12.70 -12.67 5.10
N GLU A 27 -13.79 -12.91 5.83
CA GLU A 27 -15.11 -13.11 5.24
C GLU A 27 -15.56 -11.91 4.41
N ARG A 28 -15.30 -10.70 4.90
CA ARG A 28 -15.57 -9.45 4.16
C ARG A 28 -14.77 -9.38 2.86
N LEU A 29 -13.48 -9.74 2.89
CA LEU A 29 -12.64 -9.80 1.69
C LEU A 29 -13.12 -10.84 0.67
N ASP A 30 -13.53 -12.02 1.16
CA ASP A 30 -14.01 -13.10 0.30
C ASP A 30 -15.33 -12.70 -0.40
N ALA A 31 -16.23 -12.04 0.32
CA ALA A 31 -17.49 -11.53 -0.19
C ALA A 31 -17.32 -10.53 -1.35
N VAL A 32 -16.26 -9.72 -1.32
CA VAL A 32 -15.97 -8.72 -2.37
C VAL A 32 -15.01 -9.23 -3.45
N HIS A 33 -14.69 -10.53 -3.45
CA HIS A 33 -13.73 -11.14 -4.38
C HIS A 33 -12.38 -10.41 -4.40
N TRP A 34 -11.82 -10.16 -3.22
CA TRP A 34 -10.60 -9.35 -3.02
C TRP A 34 -9.41 -9.71 -3.91
N SER A 35 -9.30 -10.96 -4.37
CA SER A 35 -8.24 -11.39 -5.30
C SER A 35 -8.33 -10.66 -6.65
N ARG A 36 -9.55 -10.37 -7.13
CA ARG A 36 -9.79 -9.58 -8.35
C ARG A 36 -9.46 -8.10 -8.13
N LEU A 37 -9.84 -7.55 -6.98
CA LEU A 37 -9.49 -6.17 -6.59
C LEU A 37 -7.96 -6.01 -6.51
N ALA A 38 -7.28 -6.94 -5.84
CA ALA A 38 -5.82 -6.95 -5.76
C ALA A 38 -5.17 -7.05 -7.15
N ALA A 39 -5.69 -7.90 -8.04
CA ALA A 39 -5.18 -8.02 -9.40
C ALA A 39 -5.37 -6.71 -10.20
N ALA A 40 -6.53 -6.06 -10.10
CA ALA A 40 -6.78 -4.77 -10.74
C ALA A 40 -5.82 -3.69 -10.21
N MET A 41 -5.67 -3.58 -8.89
CA MET A 41 -4.71 -2.67 -8.26
C MET A 41 -3.28 -2.96 -8.73
N THR A 42 -2.91 -4.24 -8.86
CA THR A 42 -1.57 -4.64 -9.30
C THR A 42 -1.29 -4.15 -10.72
N PHE A 43 -2.21 -4.44 -11.63
CA PHE A 43 -2.07 -4.08 -13.04
C PHE A 43 -1.97 -2.56 -13.23
N ILE A 44 -2.87 -1.80 -12.59
CA ILE A 44 -2.90 -0.35 -12.73
C ILE A 44 -1.67 0.30 -12.06
N SER A 45 -1.23 -0.23 -10.91
CA SER A 45 0.00 0.24 -10.25
C SER A 45 1.22 -0.02 -11.13
N PHE A 46 1.33 -1.21 -11.72
CA PHE A 46 2.43 -1.56 -12.61
C PHE A 46 2.48 -0.65 -13.85
N LEU A 47 1.34 -0.35 -14.46
CA LEU A 47 1.27 0.60 -15.58
C LEU A 47 1.65 2.02 -15.16
N ALA A 48 1.26 2.46 -13.97
CA ALA A 48 1.61 3.78 -13.45
C ALA A 48 3.10 3.94 -13.13
N LEU A 49 3.86 2.83 -12.96
CA LEU A 49 5.30 2.89 -12.71
C LEU A 49 6.08 3.45 -13.89
N PHE A 50 5.69 3.17 -15.14
CA PHE A 50 6.44 3.65 -16.31
C PHE A 50 6.55 5.19 -16.36
N PRO A 51 5.44 5.96 -16.38
CA PRO A 51 5.52 7.41 -16.38
C PRO A 51 6.12 7.95 -15.07
N LEU A 52 5.92 7.27 -13.93
CA LEU A 52 6.52 7.66 -12.66
C LEU A 52 8.05 7.58 -12.72
N LEU A 53 8.59 6.47 -13.21
CA LEU A 53 10.02 6.25 -13.36
C LEU A 53 10.62 7.22 -14.38
N THR A 54 9.93 7.49 -15.50
CA THR A 54 10.38 8.50 -16.47
C THR A 54 10.48 9.90 -15.84
N VAL A 55 9.47 10.32 -15.07
CA VAL A 55 9.50 11.61 -14.38
C VAL A 55 10.60 11.64 -13.31
N ALA A 56 10.75 10.58 -12.53
CA ALA A 56 11.80 10.48 -11.52
C ALA A 56 13.19 10.57 -12.16
N ALA A 57 13.42 9.89 -13.28
CA ALA A 57 14.66 9.95 -14.02
C ALA A 57 14.91 11.33 -14.66
N ALA A 58 13.88 11.99 -15.20
CA ALA A 58 13.99 13.36 -15.70
C ALA A 58 14.35 14.37 -14.59
N ILE A 59 13.76 14.22 -13.39
CA ILE A 59 14.11 15.03 -12.22
C ILE A 59 15.55 14.77 -11.79
N ALA A 60 15.96 13.50 -11.70
CA ALA A 60 17.33 13.11 -11.36
C ALA A 60 18.33 13.70 -12.37
N ALA A 61 18.07 13.57 -13.66
CA ALA A 61 18.88 14.15 -14.73
C ALA A 61 19.01 15.68 -14.64
N GLY A 62 17.93 16.37 -14.27
CA GLY A 62 17.91 17.83 -14.15
C GLY A 62 18.47 18.38 -12.83
N THR A 63 18.62 17.56 -11.78
CA THR A 63 18.99 18.01 -10.43
C THR A 63 20.31 17.46 -9.92
N LEU A 64 20.70 16.25 -10.33
CA LEU A 64 21.93 15.59 -9.90
C LEU A 64 23.08 15.93 -10.85
N SER A 65 24.29 16.01 -10.29
CA SER A 65 25.52 16.07 -11.10
C SER A 65 25.78 14.75 -11.83
N THR A 66 26.58 14.75 -12.90
CA THR A 66 26.91 13.54 -13.68
C THR A 66 27.49 12.43 -12.81
N ALA A 67 28.32 12.77 -11.80
CA ALA A 67 28.88 11.80 -10.87
C ALA A 67 27.80 11.14 -9.99
N GLN A 68 26.82 11.91 -9.50
CA GLN A 68 25.71 11.39 -8.71
C GLN A 68 24.72 10.57 -9.54
N GLN A 69 24.53 10.92 -10.82
CA GLN A 69 23.72 10.14 -11.75
C GLN A 69 24.34 8.75 -11.99
N GLN A 70 25.65 8.69 -12.14
CA GLN A 70 26.38 7.44 -12.34
C GLN A 70 26.35 6.55 -11.09
N GLU A 71 26.53 7.13 -9.90
CA GLU A 71 26.38 6.41 -8.62
C GLU A 71 24.95 5.85 -8.45
N LEU A 72 23.93 6.61 -8.85
CA LEU A 72 22.54 6.16 -8.82
C LEU A 72 22.29 5.02 -9.81
N GLN A 73 22.87 5.09 -11.02
CA GLN A 73 22.76 4.05 -12.04
C GLN A 73 23.42 2.74 -11.57
N ASP A 74 24.61 2.83 -10.96
CA ASP A 74 25.32 1.67 -10.42
C ASP A 74 24.52 1.01 -9.30
N LYS A 75 23.98 1.79 -8.35
CA LYS A 75 23.10 1.30 -7.27
C LYS A 75 21.83 0.63 -7.79
N ILE A 76 21.22 1.17 -8.85
CA ILE A 76 20.03 0.57 -9.47
C ILE A 76 20.39 -0.73 -10.20
N GLY A 77 21.50 -0.76 -10.93
CA GLY A 77 21.99 -1.95 -11.64
C GLY A 77 22.30 -3.11 -10.69
N ASP A 78 22.90 -2.82 -9.54
CA ASP A 78 23.20 -3.80 -8.49
C ASP A 78 21.95 -4.37 -7.82
N GLN A 79 20.93 -3.53 -7.63
CA GLN A 79 19.66 -3.95 -7.01
C GLN A 79 18.74 -4.66 -8.01
N VAL A 80 18.84 -4.33 -9.30
CA VAL A 80 17.93 -4.82 -10.33
C VAL A 80 18.70 -5.25 -11.58
N PRO A 81 19.21 -6.50 -11.60
CA PRO A 81 19.94 -7.03 -12.74
C PRO A 81 19.12 -6.97 -14.02
N GLY A 82 19.70 -6.44 -15.10
CA GLY A 82 19.10 -6.39 -16.43
C GLY A 82 18.27 -5.14 -16.77
N ILE A 83 18.06 -4.22 -15.82
CA ILE A 83 17.42 -2.91 -16.11
C ILE A 83 18.43 -1.85 -16.57
N SER A 84 19.66 -1.89 -16.05
CA SER A 84 20.73 -0.91 -16.36
C SER A 84 21.04 -0.83 -17.86
N ASP A 85 21.05 -1.96 -18.56
CA ASP A 85 21.40 -2.05 -19.98
C ASP A 85 20.27 -1.63 -20.92
N GLN A 86 19.04 -1.48 -20.39
CA GLN A 86 17.84 -1.09 -21.15
C GLN A 86 17.42 0.36 -20.91
N LEU A 87 17.93 0.99 -19.86
CA LEU A 87 17.67 2.40 -19.56
C LEU A 87 18.75 3.26 -20.23
N ASP A 88 18.43 3.80 -21.41
CA ASP A 88 19.23 4.85 -22.04
C ASP A 88 19.04 6.18 -21.28
N ILE A 89 19.73 6.29 -20.14
CA ILE A 89 19.71 7.48 -19.28
C ILE A 89 20.24 8.70 -20.05
N GLN A 90 21.18 8.50 -20.98
CA GLN A 90 21.76 9.56 -21.79
C GLN A 90 20.71 10.21 -22.71
N ALA A 91 19.90 9.40 -23.40
CA ALA A 91 18.78 9.91 -24.20
C ALA A 91 17.73 10.65 -23.35
N LEU A 92 17.51 10.21 -22.10
CA LEU A 92 16.64 10.89 -21.14
C LEU A 92 17.20 12.24 -20.69
N VAL A 93 18.51 12.34 -20.48
CA VAL A 93 19.22 13.58 -20.09
C VAL A 93 19.16 14.60 -21.23
N ASP A 94 19.47 14.18 -22.46
CA ASP A 94 19.53 15.07 -23.63
C ASP A 94 18.15 15.67 -23.98
N ASN A 95 17.06 15.00 -23.62
CA ASN A 95 15.69 15.44 -23.88
C ASN A 95 14.89 15.72 -22.58
N ALA A 96 15.57 15.87 -21.44
CA ALA A 96 14.96 15.90 -20.11
C ALA A 96 13.81 16.92 -19.96
N GLY A 97 13.91 18.07 -20.62
CA GLY A 97 12.86 19.10 -20.61
C GLY A 97 11.55 18.62 -21.26
N THR A 98 11.61 18.19 -22.52
CA THR A 98 10.43 17.74 -23.28
C THR A 98 9.89 16.41 -22.73
N VAL A 99 10.79 15.46 -22.43
CA VAL A 99 10.45 14.16 -21.86
C VAL A 99 9.81 14.33 -20.49
N GLY A 100 10.35 15.22 -19.65
CA GLY A 100 9.80 15.50 -18.32
C GLY A 100 8.39 16.09 -18.37
N ILE A 101 8.11 17.02 -19.30
CA ILE A 101 6.77 17.62 -19.45
C ILE A 101 5.76 16.56 -19.93
N VAL A 102 6.09 15.81 -20.99
CA VAL A 102 5.19 14.80 -21.55
C VAL A 102 4.96 13.67 -20.55
N ALA A 103 6.01 13.17 -19.91
CA ALA A 103 5.91 12.15 -18.87
C ALA A 103 5.16 12.67 -17.63
N GLY A 104 5.33 13.94 -17.26
CA GLY A 104 4.60 14.58 -16.17
C GLY A 104 3.11 14.66 -16.45
N ALA A 105 2.71 15.07 -17.66
CA ALA A 105 1.31 15.07 -18.08
C ALA A 105 0.72 13.64 -18.10
N LEU A 106 1.47 12.68 -18.62
CA LEU A 106 1.07 11.27 -18.63
C LEU A 106 0.96 10.69 -17.21
N LEU A 107 1.88 11.05 -16.31
CA LEU A 107 1.87 10.65 -14.91
C LEU A 107 0.67 11.23 -14.17
N LEU A 108 0.33 12.50 -14.41
CA LEU A 108 -0.87 13.09 -13.81
C LEU A 108 -2.13 12.37 -14.31
N PHE A 109 -2.23 12.13 -15.61
CA PHE A 109 -3.39 11.43 -16.17
C PHE A 109 -3.52 9.99 -15.64
N THR A 110 -2.43 9.21 -15.70
CA THR A 110 -2.41 7.81 -15.24
C THR A 110 -2.52 7.71 -13.72
N GLY A 111 -1.86 8.61 -12.98
CA GLY A 111 -1.89 8.69 -11.52
C GLY A 111 -3.27 9.05 -10.97
N ILE A 112 -3.99 10.01 -11.59
CA ILE A 112 -5.38 10.31 -11.21
C ILE A 112 -6.28 9.08 -11.41
N GLY A 113 -6.11 8.37 -12.53
CA GLY A 113 -6.80 7.11 -12.78
C GLY A 113 -6.48 6.04 -11.73
N TRP A 114 -5.19 5.90 -11.39
CA TRP A 114 -4.71 4.96 -10.38
C TRP A 114 -5.31 5.22 -8.99
N VAL A 115 -5.31 6.48 -8.52
CA VAL A 115 -5.97 6.86 -7.25
C VAL A 115 -7.46 6.55 -7.32
N GLY A 116 -8.10 6.83 -8.45
CA GLY A 116 -9.51 6.54 -8.67
C GLY A 116 -9.84 5.06 -8.50
N SER A 117 -9.10 4.18 -9.17
CA SER A 117 -9.29 2.73 -9.11
C SER A 117 -8.91 2.15 -7.73
N MET A 118 -7.87 2.69 -7.09
CA MET A 118 -7.48 2.29 -5.75
C MET A 118 -8.58 2.62 -4.74
N ARG A 119 -9.18 3.82 -4.84
CA ARG A 119 -10.35 4.19 -4.05
C ARG A 119 -11.52 3.25 -4.31
N GLU A 120 -11.84 2.92 -5.56
CA GLU A 120 -12.94 2.02 -5.89
C GLU A 120 -12.75 0.64 -5.25
N CYS A 121 -11.53 0.09 -5.30
CA CYS A 121 -11.20 -1.17 -4.62
C CYS A 121 -11.38 -1.08 -3.10
N LEU A 122 -10.92 0.02 -2.48
CA LEU A 122 -11.08 0.24 -1.04
C LEU A 122 -12.55 0.45 -0.66
N ARG A 123 -13.32 1.22 -1.44
CA ARG A 123 -14.77 1.42 -1.22
C ARG A 123 -15.57 0.14 -1.40
N ALA A 124 -15.16 -0.73 -2.32
CA ALA A 124 -15.75 -2.05 -2.49
C ALA A 124 -15.56 -2.89 -1.22
N VAL A 125 -14.35 -2.91 -0.63
CA VAL A 125 -14.12 -3.56 0.67
C VAL A 125 -14.99 -2.95 1.76
N TRP A 126 -15.15 -1.63 1.76
CA TRP A 126 -16.04 -0.93 2.69
C TRP A 126 -17.54 -1.07 2.36
N GLU A 127 -17.91 -1.78 1.29
CA GLU A 127 -19.29 -1.97 0.81
C GLU A 127 -20.07 -0.64 0.69
N LEU A 128 -19.36 0.42 0.30
CA LEU A 128 -19.95 1.75 0.17
C LEU A 128 -20.66 1.88 -1.18
N PRO A 129 -21.81 2.57 -1.22
CA PRO A 129 -22.42 2.93 -2.49
C PRO A 129 -21.50 3.85 -3.30
N ASP A 130 -21.68 3.83 -4.62
CA ASP A 130 -21.00 4.76 -5.49
C ASP A 130 -21.43 6.19 -5.14
N PRO A 131 -20.47 7.11 -4.94
CA PRO A 131 -20.79 8.47 -4.57
C PRO A 131 -21.41 9.20 -5.76
N GLU A 132 -22.57 9.83 -5.56
CA GLU A 132 -23.17 10.80 -6.49
C GLU A 132 -22.39 12.13 -6.45
N GLU A 133 -21.13 12.12 -6.88
CA GLU A 133 -20.30 13.32 -6.98
C GLU A 133 -20.06 13.73 -8.43
N ASN A 134 -19.91 15.05 -8.67
CA ASN A 134 -19.54 15.58 -9.97
C ASN A 134 -18.16 14.98 -10.41
N PRO A 135 -18.06 14.38 -11.61
CA PRO A 135 -16.84 13.72 -12.08
C PRO A 135 -15.61 14.64 -12.10
N VAL A 136 -15.79 15.95 -12.32
CA VAL A 136 -14.69 16.92 -12.32
C VAL A 136 -14.16 17.16 -10.91
N MET A 137 -15.06 17.35 -9.94
CA MET A 137 -14.68 17.54 -8.53
C MET A 137 -13.99 16.28 -7.98
N ARG A 138 -14.48 15.10 -8.38
CA ARG A 138 -13.88 13.81 -8.03
C ARG A 138 -12.45 13.69 -8.55
N LYS A 139 -12.18 14.03 -9.81
CA LYS A 139 -10.83 14.03 -10.38
C LYS A 139 -9.90 15.04 -9.69
N LEU A 140 -10.41 16.20 -9.29
CA LEU A 140 -9.61 17.20 -8.57
C LEU A 140 -9.20 16.72 -7.18
N LYS A 141 -10.12 16.06 -6.45
CA LYS A 141 -9.79 15.39 -5.17
C LYS A 141 -8.74 14.30 -5.38
N ASP A 142 -8.90 13.47 -6.42
CA ASP A 142 -7.94 12.41 -6.74
C ASP A 142 -6.55 12.96 -7.06
N ALA A 143 -6.47 14.10 -7.76
CA ALA A 143 -5.21 14.79 -8.02
C ALA A 143 -4.57 15.31 -6.72
N GLY A 144 -5.35 15.90 -5.82
CA GLY A 144 -4.86 16.32 -4.49
C GLY A 144 -4.35 15.13 -3.66
N ILE A 145 -5.09 14.02 -3.67
CA ILE A 145 -4.68 12.77 -3.00
C ILE A 145 -3.39 12.22 -3.61
N LEU A 146 -3.26 12.21 -4.94
CA LEU A 146 -2.07 11.78 -5.66
C LEU A 146 -0.84 12.59 -5.25
N VAL A 147 -0.96 13.92 -5.17
CA VAL A 147 0.14 14.80 -4.73
C VAL A 147 0.52 14.49 -3.28
N GLY A 148 -0.46 14.28 -2.39
CA GLY A 148 -0.21 13.88 -1.01
C GLY A 148 0.51 12.53 -0.90
N LEU A 149 0.07 11.53 -1.68
CA LEU A 149 0.73 10.21 -1.74
C LEU A 149 2.13 10.30 -2.32
N GLY A 150 2.32 11.08 -3.38
CA GLY A 150 3.64 11.32 -3.97
C GLY A 150 4.58 11.98 -2.97
N GLY A 151 4.12 13.02 -2.27
CA GLY A 151 4.91 13.70 -1.23
C GLY A 151 5.26 12.79 -0.04
N ALA A 152 4.30 12.01 0.45
CA ALA A 152 4.53 11.05 1.52
C ALA A 152 5.50 9.93 1.10
N GLY A 153 5.35 9.42 -0.12
CA GLY A 153 6.26 8.43 -0.70
C GLY A 153 7.69 8.97 -0.83
N LEU A 154 7.85 10.18 -1.35
CA LEU A 154 9.15 10.85 -1.44
C LEU A 154 9.78 11.07 -0.06
N ALA A 155 8.99 11.50 0.92
CA ALA A 155 9.47 11.66 2.29
C ALA A 155 9.93 10.32 2.90
N SER A 156 9.18 9.23 2.67
CA SER A 156 9.58 7.87 3.11
C SER A 156 10.86 7.40 2.41
N MET A 157 11.01 7.68 1.11
CA MET A 157 12.23 7.37 0.37
C MET A 157 13.44 8.14 0.92
N VAL A 158 13.33 9.46 1.10
CA VAL A 158 14.41 10.28 1.68
C VAL A 158 14.78 9.79 3.07
N ALA A 159 13.79 9.49 3.92
CA ALA A 159 14.03 8.93 5.24
C ALA A 159 14.79 7.59 5.17
N SER A 160 14.40 6.71 4.25
CA SER A 160 15.05 5.41 4.03
C SER A 160 16.48 5.56 3.51
N THR A 161 16.74 6.50 2.59
CA THR A 161 18.09 6.75 2.07
C THR A 161 19.01 7.37 3.12
N VAL A 162 18.49 8.31 3.93
CA VAL A 162 19.23 8.87 5.06
C VAL A 162 19.51 7.79 6.11
N ALA A 163 18.56 6.88 6.34
CA ALA A 163 18.76 5.73 7.21
C ALA A 163 19.92 4.83 6.75
N SER A 164 19.92 4.46 5.47
CA SER A 164 20.95 3.57 4.92
C SER A 164 22.33 4.25 4.87
N THR A 165 22.39 5.50 4.43
CA THR A 165 23.67 6.25 4.36
C THR A 165 24.23 6.58 5.75
N ALA A 166 23.40 6.83 6.75
CA ALA A 166 23.87 7.00 8.13
C ALA A 166 24.49 5.71 8.69
N VAL A 167 23.95 4.54 8.33
CA VAL A 167 24.51 3.24 8.71
C VAL A 167 25.87 3.01 8.04
N ASP A 168 25.99 3.31 6.74
CA ASP A 168 27.23 3.12 5.97
C ASP A 168 28.32 4.15 6.37
N ALA A 169 27.97 5.44 6.49
CA ALA A 169 28.90 6.51 6.86
C ALA A 169 29.43 6.37 8.30
N THR A 170 28.62 5.83 9.22
CA THR A 170 29.06 5.55 10.59
C THR A 170 30.00 4.34 10.65
N ALA A 171 29.81 3.36 9.75
CA ALA A 171 30.69 2.20 9.64
C ALA A 171 32.08 2.58 9.10
N ASP A 172 32.16 3.55 8.19
CA ASP A 172 33.42 3.97 7.55
C ASP A 172 34.15 5.10 8.31
N GLY A 173 33.41 6.04 8.92
CA GLY A 173 33.99 7.28 9.46
C GLY A 173 34.57 7.21 10.88
N LEU A 174 34.17 6.22 11.69
CA LEU A 174 34.52 6.20 13.12
C LEU A 174 35.36 4.98 13.56
N GLY A 175 35.61 4.01 12.68
CA GLY A 175 36.29 2.76 13.05
C GLY A 175 35.61 2.03 14.22
N LEU A 176 34.34 2.37 14.50
CA LEU A 176 33.56 1.82 15.59
C LEU A 176 33.12 0.44 15.18
N ASP A 177 33.36 -0.51 16.09
CA ASP A 177 32.88 -1.87 15.97
C ASP A 177 31.38 -1.82 15.63
N LYS A 178 30.98 -2.52 14.56
CA LYS A 178 29.61 -2.50 14.00
C LYS A 178 28.51 -2.88 15.02
N ASN A 179 28.92 -3.31 16.22
CA ASN A 179 28.09 -3.74 17.35
C ASN A 179 28.01 -2.71 18.51
N GLY A 180 28.50 -1.48 18.35
CA GLY A 180 28.43 -0.45 19.40
C GLY A 180 27.01 0.11 19.62
N TRP A 181 26.69 0.51 20.86
CA TRP A 181 25.37 1.00 21.26
C TRP A 181 24.91 2.25 20.47
N GLY A 182 25.85 3.10 20.01
CA GLY A 182 25.55 4.31 19.24
C GLY A 182 25.08 4.03 17.80
N GLY A 183 25.71 3.08 17.11
CA GLY A 183 25.30 2.66 15.76
C GLY A 183 23.93 1.96 15.78
N PHE A 184 23.70 1.13 16.80
CA PHE A 184 22.40 0.50 17.04
C PHE A 184 21.30 1.54 17.28
N LEU A 185 21.55 2.60 18.07
CA LEU A 185 20.55 3.64 18.35
C LEU A 185 20.17 4.45 17.10
N LEU A 186 21.16 4.82 16.28
CA LEU A 186 20.95 5.51 15.01
C LEU A 186 20.16 4.64 14.02
N GLN A 187 20.52 3.37 13.90
CA GLN A 187 19.82 2.43 13.03
C GLN A 187 18.37 2.19 13.50
N ALA A 188 18.16 2.05 14.81
CA ALA A 188 16.82 1.91 15.40
C ALA A 188 15.97 3.17 15.17
N ALA A 189 16.56 4.37 15.32
CA ALA A 189 15.86 5.62 15.06
C ALA A 189 15.46 5.76 13.59
N ALA A 190 16.36 5.43 12.67
CA ALA A 190 16.11 5.55 11.24
C ALA A 190 15.07 4.52 10.75
N PHE A 191 15.14 3.28 11.27
CA PHE A 191 14.10 2.27 11.07
C PHE A 191 12.75 2.73 11.64
N ALA A 192 12.73 3.31 12.84
CA ALA A 192 11.51 3.84 13.44
C ALA A 192 10.88 4.98 12.61
N ILE A 193 11.69 5.84 12.01
CA ILE A 193 11.22 6.90 11.10
C ILE A 193 10.60 6.28 9.83
N ALA A 194 11.24 5.28 9.22
CA ALA A 194 10.69 4.58 8.05
C ALA A 194 9.35 3.91 8.37
N VAL A 195 9.27 3.18 9.48
CA VAL A 195 8.02 2.55 9.96
C VAL A 195 6.95 3.60 10.24
N LEU A 196 7.31 4.74 10.84
CA LEU A 196 6.38 5.82 11.10
C LEU A 196 5.86 6.45 9.79
N ALA A 197 6.74 6.64 8.80
CA ALA A 197 6.34 7.14 7.48
C ALA A 197 5.35 6.19 6.80
N ASP A 198 5.63 4.88 6.83
CA ASP A 198 4.75 3.85 6.26
C ASP A 198 3.42 3.76 7.01
N PHE A 199 3.45 3.89 8.34
CA PHE A 199 2.25 3.96 9.17
C PHE A 199 1.38 5.17 8.81
N LEU A 200 1.97 6.36 8.67
CA LEU A 200 1.26 7.58 8.29
C LEU A 200 0.70 7.49 6.88
N LEU A 201 1.46 6.91 5.95
CA LEU A 201 1.02 6.66 4.58
C LEU A 201 -0.18 5.71 4.56
N LEU A 202 -0.12 4.60 5.29
CA LEU A 202 -1.24 3.66 5.39
C LEU A 202 -2.46 4.31 6.04
N LEU A 203 -2.28 5.10 7.09
CA LEU A 203 -3.37 5.85 7.72
C LEU A 203 -4.03 6.78 6.70
N TYR A 204 -3.22 7.54 5.96
CA TYR A 204 -3.68 8.42 4.90
C TYR A 204 -4.46 7.66 3.82
N VAL A 205 -3.93 6.54 3.33
CA VAL A 205 -4.57 5.70 2.31
C VAL A 205 -5.90 5.14 2.80
N LEU A 206 -5.93 4.60 4.03
CA LEU A 206 -7.10 3.90 4.58
C LEU A 206 -8.24 4.85 4.98
N THR A 207 -7.96 6.12 5.28
CA THR A 207 -9.01 7.10 5.61
C THR A 207 -9.44 7.92 4.41
N LEU A 208 -8.46 8.47 3.67
CA LEU A 208 -8.73 9.54 2.70
C LEU A 208 -9.27 9.01 1.37
N LEU A 209 -8.76 7.87 0.89
CA LEU A 209 -9.23 7.29 -0.37
C LEU A 209 -10.67 6.78 -0.27
N PRO A 210 -11.03 5.87 0.66
CA PRO A 210 -12.40 5.40 0.75
C PRO A 210 -13.38 6.50 1.20
N GLY A 211 -12.88 7.54 1.88
CA GLY A 211 -13.68 8.65 2.40
C GLY A 211 -14.46 8.24 3.65
N VAL A 212 -13.85 7.43 4.50
CA VAL A 212 -14.47 6.87 5.71
C VAL A 212 -13.74 7.32 6.97
N ALA A 213 -14.48 7.40 8.07
CA ALA A 213 -13.96 7.69 9.40
C ALA A 213 -14.06 6.43 10.28
N PRO A 214 -13.12 5.47 10.17
CA PRO A 214 -13.08 4.30 11.03
C PRO A 214 -12.85 4.69 12.49
N GLU A 215 -13.21 3.78 13.42
CA GLU A 215 -12.83 3.95 14.82
C GLU A 215 -11.31 4.03 14.97
N ARG A 216 -10.83 4.99 15.78
CA ARG A 216 -9.38 5.27 15.91
C ARG A 216 -8.57 4.04 16.31
N ARG A 217 -9.14 3.15 17.14
CA ARG A 217 -8.46 1.93 17.61
C ARG A 217 -8.26 0.92 16.49
N ASP A 218 -9.29 0.70 15.67
CA ASP A 218 -9.22 -0.25 14.56
C ASP A 218 -8.35 0.28 13.42
N LEU A 219 -8.39 1.59 13.17
CA LEU A 219 -7.51 2.25 12.21
C LEU A 219 -6.03 2.12 12.61
N VAL A 220 -5.69 2.42 13.87
CA VAL A 220 -4.30 2.30 14.35
C VAL A 220 -3.83 0.85 14.31
N THR A 221 -4.70 -0.09 14.71
CA THR A 221 -4.36 -1.53 14.67
C THR A 221 -4.14 -2.00 13.22
N ALA A 222 -5.02 -1.62 12.29
CA ALA A 222 -4.87 -1.92 10.87
C ALA A 222 -3.59 -1.31 10.29
N ALA A 223 -3.30 -0.05 10.61
CA ALA A 223 -2.09 0.63 10.15
C ALA A 223 -0.81 0.01 10.73
N LEU A 224 -0.82 -0.47 11.99
CA LEU A 224 0.29 -1.20 12.58
C LEU A 224 0.51 -2.56 11.91
N ILE A 225 -0.56 -3.32 11.66
CA ILE A 225 -0.49 -4.60 10.93
C ILE A 225 0.04 -4.35 9.52
N GLY A 226 -0.45 -3.30 8.85
CA GLY A 226 0.01 -2.91 7.52
C GLY A 226 1.47 -2.49 7.51
N ALA A 227 1.94 -1.69 8.47
CA ALA A 227 3.33 -1.28 8.56
C ALA A 227 4.26 -2.48 8.79
N ALA A 228 3.92 -3.35 9.74
CA ALA A 228 4.68 -4.57 10.00
C ALA A 228 4.68 -5.52 8.79
N GLY A 229 3.53 -5.67 8.14
CA GLY A 229 3.39 -6.48 6.92
C GLY A 229 4.18 -5.91 5.75
N PHE A 230 4.24 -4.58 5.61
CA PHE A 230 4.97 -3.88 4.56
C PHE A 230 6.49 -4.01 4.75
N GLU A 231 6.98 -3.87 5.98
CA GLU A 231 8.39 -4.16 6.31
C GLU A 231 8.76 -5.63 6.06
N LEU A 232 7.92 -6.58 6.51
CA LEU A 232 8.13 -8.01 6.23
C LEU A 232 8.18 -8.28 4.72
N LEU A 233 7.27 -7.65 3.99
CA LEU A 233 7.28 -7.67 2.54
C LEU A 233 8.67 -7.20 2.04
N LYS A 234 9.21 -6.06 2.49
CA LYS A 234 10.45 -5.49 1.91
C LYS A 234 11.59 -6.50 2.04
N LEU A 235 11.65 -7.19 3.18
CA LEU A 235 12.59 -8.27 3.44
C LEU A 235 12.39 -9.45 2.49
N LEU A 236 11.14 -9.90 2.27
CA LEU A 236 10.82 -10.98 1.33
C LEU A 236 11.20 -10.62 -0.11
N LEU A 237 10.97 -9.39 -0.55
CA LEU A 237 11.37 -8.93 -1.88
C LEU A 237 12.88 -8.92 -2.03
N GLY A 238 13.60 -8.34 -1.05
CA GLY A 238 15.06 -8.33 -1.04
C GLY A 238 15.65 -9.75 -1.09
N GLY A 239 15.05 -10.69 -0.35
CA GLY A 239 15.41 -12.11 -0.41
C GLY A 239 15.12 -12.76 -1.77
N TYR A 240 13.95 -12.48 -2.36
CA TYR A 240 13.56 -13.01 -3.67
C TYR A 240 14.49 -12.53 -4.79
N ILE A 241 14.80 -11.23 -4.84
CA ILE A 241 15.70 -10.65 -5.84
C ILE A 241 17.08 -11.32 -5.75
N LYS A 242 17.65 -11.40 -4.54
CA LYS A 242 18.97 -12.03 -4.30
C LYS A 242 18.99 -13.52 -4.61
N GLY A 243 17.90 -14.25 -4.32
CA GLY A 243 17.86 -15.71 -4.40
C GLY A 243 17.35 -16.29 -5.73
N VAL A 244 16.44 -15.57 -6.41
CA VAL A 244 15.69 -16.06 -7.57
C VAL A 244 15.96 -15.22 -8.81
N ALA A 245 15.84 -13.88 -8.72
CA ALA A 245 16.07 -13.02 -9.88
C ALA A 245 17.53 -13.07 -10.36
N ALA A 246 18.48 -13.22 -9.43
CA ALA A 246 19.90 -13.41 -9.75
C ALA A 246 20.24 -14.80 -10.32
N LYS A 247 19.35 -15.79 -10.25
CA LYS A 247 19.58 -17.13 -10.81
C LYS A 247 19.04 -17.21 -12.24
N SER A 248 19.93 -17.59 -13.17
CA SER A 248 19.78 -17.54 -14.63
C SER A 248 18.53 -18.19 -15.25
N MET A 249 17.71 -18.96 -14.51
CA MET A 249 16.54 -19.66 -15.05
C MET A 249 15.40 -18.72 -15.52
N TYR A 250 15.24 -17.53 -14.93
CA TYR A 250 14.19 -16.58 -15.30
C TYR A 250 14.67 -15.38 -16.15
N GLY A 251 16.00 -15.24 -16.35
CA GLY A 251 16.61 -14.23 -17.20
C GLY A 251 16.03 -12.82 -17.01
N ALA A 252 15.78 -12.12 -18.11
CA ALA A 252 15.23 -10.76 -18.13
C ALA A 252 13.79 -10.63 -17.58
N PHE A 253 13.07 -11.74 -17.35
CA PHE A 253 11.70 -11.72 -16.81
C PHE A 253 11.65 -11.77 -15.28
N GLY A 254 12.75 -12.11 -14.61
CA GLY A 254 12.78 -12.24 -13.15
C GLY A 254 12.38 -10.96 -12.42
N THR A 255 12.90 -9.82 -12.88
CA THR A 255 12.65 -8.51 -12.29
C THR A 255 11.19 -8.05 -12.43
N PRO A 256 10.59 -7.98 -13.64
CA PRO A 256 9.17 -7.59 -13.77
C PRO A 256 8.21 -8.51 -13.00
N VAL A 257 8.49 -9.82 -12.96
CA VAL A 257 7.67 -10.78 -12.20
C VAL A 257 7.80 -10.56 -10.70
N ALA A 258 9.02 -10.32 -10.19
CA ALA A 258 9.25 -9.97 -8.79
C ALA A 258 8.44 -8.73 -8.39
N LEU A 259 8.48 -7.71 -9.24
CA LEU A 259 7.78 -6.45 -9.04
C LEU A 259 6.26 -6.61 -9.09
N LEU A 260 5.73 -7.42 -10.01
CA LEU A 260 4.29 -7.72 -10.05
C LEU A 260 3.83 -8.45 -8.80
N LEU A 261 4.60 -9.45 -8.34
CA LEU A 261 4.30 -10.17 -7.10
C LEU A 261 4.35 -9.22 -5.90
N TRP A 262 5.37 -8.37 -5.84
CA TRP A 262 5.52 -7.35 -4.80
C TRP A 262 4.31 -6.44 -4.68
N ILE A 263 3.91 -5.84 -5.81
CA ILE A 263 2.75 -4.96 -5.88
C ILE A 263 1.50 -5.74 -5.50
N ASN A 264 1.36 -7.00 -5.96
CA ASN A 264 0.20 -7.82 -5.64
C ASN A 264 0.06 -8.10 -4.15
N PHE A 265 1.15 -8.49 -3.49
CA PHE A 265 1.12 -8.73 -2.05
C PHE A 265 0.88 -7.45 -1.25
N THR A 266 1.43 -6.32 -1.71
CA THR A 266 1.16 -5.00 -1.10
C THR A 266 -0.32 -4.62 -1.23
N ALA A 267 -0.91 -4.80 -2.43
CA ALA A 267 -2.33 -4.55 -2.64
C ALA A 267 -3.22 -5.45 -1.77
N LYS A 268 -2.86 -6.73 -1.65
CA LYS A 268 -3.53 -7.70 -0.77
C LYS A 268 -3.46 -7.31 0.69
N LEU A 269 -2.29 -6.91 1.17
CA LEU A 269 -2.09 -6.43 2.53
C LEU A 269 -2.92 -5.18 2.79
N LEU A 270 -2.94 -4.24 1.86
CA LEU A 270 -3.73 -3.02 1.99
C LEU A 270 -5.23 -3.31 2.06
N LEU A 271 -5.74 -4.19 1.19
CA LEU A 271 -7.15 -4.61 1.23
C LEU A 271 -7.48 -5.29 2.57
N PHE A 272 -6.55 -6.10 3.10
CA PHE A 272 -6.70 -6.70 4.43
C PHE A 272 -6.77 -5.66 5.54
N CYS A 273 -5.90 -4.64 5.51
CA CYS A 273 -5.96 -3.54 6.46
C CYS A 273 -7.27 -2.75 6.34
N ALA A 274 -7.77 -2.54 5.12
CA ALA A 274 -9.06 -1.91 4.88
C ALA A 274 -10.21 -2.74 5.47
N ALA A 275 -10.24 -4.04 5.23
CA ALA A 275 -11.25 -4.93 5.80
C ALA A 275 -11.20 -4.96 7.33
N TRP A 276 -10.01 -4.99 7.92
CA TRP A 276 -9.81 -4.88 9.36
C TRP A 276 -10.36 -3.57 9.92
N SER A 277 -10.09 -2.44 9.27
CA SER A 277 -10.62 -1.15 9.72
C SER A 277 -12.15 -1.04 9.58
N ALA A 278 -12.75 -1.83 8.68
CA ALA A 278 -14.18 -1.80 8.40
C ALA A 278 -15.03 -2.72 9.31
N THR A 279 -14.45 -3.79 9.87
CA THR A 279 -15.18 -4.73 10.75
C THR A 279 -15.55 -4.13 12.11
N GLY A 280 -14.78 -3.16 12.60
CA GLY A 280 -15.10 -2.41 13.82
C GLY A 280 -16.41 -1.63 13.73
N VAL A 281 -16.61 -0.92 12.61
CA VAL A 281 -17.78 -0.07 12.37
C VAL A 281 -19.08 -0.88 12.30
N SER A 282 -19.05 -2.06 11.67
CA SER A 282 -20.22 -2.95 11.60
C SER A 282 -20.63 -3.46 12.99
N SER A 283 -19.65 -3.70 13.88
CA SER A 283 -19.92 -4.17 15.24
C SER A 283 -20.54 -3.06 16.10
N ALA A 284 -20.11 -1.81 15.92
CA ALA A 284 -20.64 -0.65 16.65
C ALA A 284 -22.05 -0.24 16.18
N SER A 285 -22.33 -0.28 14.87
CA SER A 285 -23.67 0.04 14.33
C SER A 285 -24.72 -1.02 14.70
N GLU A 286 -24.33 -2.29 14.74
CA GLU A 286 -25.17 -3.42 15.15
C GLU A 286 -25.44 -3.39 16.68
N GLN A 287 -24.48 -2.94 17.48
CA GLN A 287 -24.70 -2.65 18.91
C GLN A 287 -25.61 -1.44 19.15
N ALA A 288 -25.48 -0.38 18.34
CA ALA A 288 -26.32 0.83 18.45
C ALA A 288 -27.79 0.55 18.07
N THR A 289 -28.03 -0.33 17.10
CA THR A 289 -29.37 -0.75 16.69
C THR A 289 -29.99 -1.75 17.67
N SER A 290 -29.17 -2.60 18.31
CA SER A 290 -29.62 -3.53 19.37
C SER A 290 -29.95 -2.83 20.70
N SER A 291 -29.28 -1.72 21.01
CA SER A 291 -29.49 -0.92 22.24
C SER A 291 -30.57 0.16 22.12
N ALA A 292 -31.15 0.36 20.93
CA ALA A 292 -32.29 1.25 20.75
C ALA A 292 -33.52 0.69 21.49
N PRO A 293 -34.21 1.48 22.35
CA PRO A 293 -35.38 1.00 23.08
C PRO A 293 -36.46 0.58 22.08
N ARG A 294 -36.87 -0.69 22.14
CA ARG A 294 -38.00 -1.21 21.36
C ARG A 294 -39.23 -0.38 21.69
N THR A 295 -39.62 0.51 20.79
CA THR A 295 -40.88 1.26 20.89
C THR A 295 -42.01 0.26 21.04
N PRO A 296 -42.89 0.37 22.05
CA PRO A 296 -43.99 -0.58 22.21
C PRO A 296 -44.83 -0.59 20.94
N ARG A 297 -45.01 -1.78 20.33
CA ARG A 297 -45.93 -1.95 19.21
C ARG A 297 -47.30 -1.44 19.64
N ARG A 298 -47.75 -0.34 19.04
CA ARG A 298 -49.10 0.18 19.21
C ARG A 298 -50.09 -0.93 18.79
N PRO A 299 -51.07 -1.31 19.63
CA PRO A 299 -52.00 -2.37 19.27
C PRO A 299 -52.78 -1.97 18.01
N ALA A 300 -52.94 -2.94 17.09
CA ALA A 300 -53.64 -2.75 15.83
C ALA A 300 -55.09 -2.30 16.09
N PRO A 301 -55.63 -1.34 15.29
CA PRO A 301 -57.02 -0.94 15.42
C PRO A 301 -57.94 -2.14 15.10
N PRO A 302 -59.08 -2.26 15.80
CA PRO A 302 -60.00 -3.37 15.61
C PRO A 302 -60.54 -3.36 14.18
N ALA A 303 -60.48 -4.53 13.54
CA ALA A 303 -61.04 -4.73 12.21
C ALA A 303 -62.55 -4.48 12.24
N THR A 304 -62.99 -3.43 11.56
CA THR A 304 -64.41 -3.22 11.25
C THR A 304 -64.85 -4.34 10.32
N ARG A 305 -65.71 -5.24 10.81
CA ARG A 305 -66.47 -6.16 9.95
C ARG A 305 -67.75 -5.49 9.45
N PRO A 306 -68.14 -5.71 8.19
CA PRO A 306 -69.45 -5.31 7.68
C PRO A 306 -70.59 -6.13 8.30
#